data_AF-A0A3B0PI81-F1
#
_entry.id   AF-A0A3B0PI81-F1
#
_cell.length_a   1.000
_cell.length_b   1.000
_cell.length_c   1.000
_cell.angle_alpha   90.00
_cell.angle_beta   90.00
_cell.angle_gamma   90.00
#
_symmetry.space_group_name_H-M   'P 1'
#
loop_
_entity.id
_entity.type
_entity.pdbx_description
1 polymer ?
#
loop_
_entity_poly.entity_id
_entity_poly.type
_entity_poly.pdbx_seq_one_letter_code
_entity_poly.pdbx_strand_id
1 'polypeptide(L)'
;MTLANMYEIVEYLIIALAPILPTTSEEAYKFLNKANKQESVMLETLENISKANINYEVLEQYKEFFELRDKVNVLIENEVKNGSVKRANELELFLNVKDNEFLNSLDLKNLLSVGKITFSNDEFKVQKFESEKCLRCW
;
A
#
# COMPACT_ATOMS: atom_id res chain seq x y z
N MET A 1 -0.74 -13.84 4.98
CA MET A 1 -1.00 -12.76 5.95
C MET A 1 -1.77 -11.59 5.33
N THR A 2 -1.42 -11.09 4.14
CA THR A 2 -2.12 -9.95 3.50
C THR A 2 -3.65 -10.11 3.41
N LEU A 3 -4.15 -11.30 3.05
CA LEU A 3 -5.60 -11.55 2.95
C LEU A 3 -6.31 -11.43 4.31
N ALA A 4 -5.67 -11.91 5.39
CA ALA A 4 -6.22 -11.80 6.75
C ALA A 4 -6.31 -10.32 7.17
N ASN A 5 -5.22 -9.56 6.98
CA ASN A 5 -5.20 -8.14 7.30
C ASN A 5 -6.28 -7.36 6.51
N MET A 6 -6.44 -7.65 5.21
CA MET A 6 -7.47 -7.01 4.39
C MET A 6 -8.88 -7.37 4.87
N TYR A 7 -9.11 -8.64 5.22
CA TYR A 7 -10.38 -9.07 5.78
C TYR A 7 -10.71 -8.35 7.10
N GLU A 8 -9.76 -8.30 8.03
CA GLU A 8 -9.91 -7.63 9.33
C GLU A 8 -10.15 -6.12 9.18
N ILE A 9 -9.40 -5.46 8.29
CA ILE A 9 -9.56 -4.04 7.99
C ILE A 9 -10.95 -3.78 7.40
N VAL A 10 -11.40 -4.60 6.44
CA VAL A 10 -12.72 -4.44 5.81
C VAL A 10 -13.84 -4.68 6.82
N GLU A 11 -13.75 -5.74 7.64
CA GLU A 11 -14.71 -6.00 8.70
C GLU A 11 -14.81 -4.83 9.68
N TYR A 12 -13.66 -4.34 10.17
CA TYR A 12 -13.60 -3.19 11.06
C TYR A 12 -14.23 -1.94 10.42
N LEU A 13 -13.86 -1.61 9.18
CA LEU A 13 -14.38 -0.42 8.49
C LEU A 13 -15.89 -0.51 8.26
N ILE A 14 -16.42 -1.68 7.89
CA ILE A 14 -17.86 -1.88 7.69
C ILE A 14 -18.64 -1.57 8.97
N ILE A 15 -18.19 -2.12 10.11
CA ILE A 15 -18.84 -1.93 11.41
C ILE A 15 -18.64 -0.50 11.91
N ALA A 16 -17.42 0.04 11.84
CA ALA A 16 -17.10 1.39 12.32
C ALA A 16 -17.81 2.50 11.54
N LEU A 17 -18.05 2.29 10.24
CA LEU A 17 -18.75 3.26 9.39
C LEU A 17 -20.28 3.11 9.43
N ALA A 18 -20.82 2.01 9.99
CA ALA A 18 -22.26 1.76 10.02
C ALA A 18 -23.11 2.90 10.63
N PRO A 19 -22.67 3.61 11.69
CA PRO A 19 -23.42 4.75 12.23
C PRO A 19 -23.49 5.96 11.27
N ILE A 20 -22.58 6.06 10.30
CA ILE A 20 -22.46 7.20 9.36
C ILE A 20 -23.03 6.83 7.99
N LEU A 21 -22.77 5.61 7.53
CA LEU A 21 -23.13 5.08 6.21
C LEU A 21 -23.99 3.81 6.34
N PRO A 22 -25.16 3.88 7.01
CA PRO A 22 -25.88 2.69 7.45
C PRO A 22 -26.30 1.76 6.32
N THR A 23 -26.82 2.31 5.23
CA THR A 23 -27.27 1.51 4.08
C THR A 23 -26.10 0.86 3.35
N THR A 24 -25.01 1.60 3.15
CA THR A 24 -23.80 1.10 2.46
C THR A 24 -23.08 0.05 3.30
N SER A 25 -22.94 0.27 4.61
CA SER A 25 -22.36 -0.70 5.53
C SER A 25 -23.21 -1.97 5.60
N GLU A 26 -24.54 -1.85 5.65
CA GLU A 26 -25.44 -3.01 5.65
C GLU A 26 -25.31 -3.82 4.35
N GLU A 27 -25.24 -3.15 3.20
CA GLU A 27 -25.03 -3.81 1.90
C GLU A 27 -23.67 -4.52 1.82
N ALA A 28 -22.59 -3.83 2.20
CA ALA A 28 -21.25 -4.42 2.22
C ALA A 28 -21.19 -5.62 3.19
N TYR A 29 -21.80 -5.48 4.36
CA TYR A 29 -21.87 -6.51 5.38
C TYR A 29 -22.57 -7.78 4.87
N LYS A 30 -23.60 -7.68 4.02
CA LYS A 30 -24.25 -8.86 3.40
C LYS A 30 -23.27 -9.79 2.67
N PHE A 31 -22.21 -9.24 2.09
CA PHE A 31 -21.19 -10.02 1.37
C PHE A 31 -19.99 -10.43 2.24
N LEU A 32 -19.88 -9.91 3.48
CA LEU A 32 -18.83 -10.31 4.40
C LEU A 32 -19.04 -11.75 4.88
N ASN A 33 -18.04 -12.61 4.68
CA ASN A 33 -18.06 -14.00 5.13
C ASN A 33 -17.46 -14.11 6.55
N LYS A 34 -18.32 -14.00 7.56
CA LYS A 34 -17.96 -14.03 8.99
C LYS A 34 -18.59 -15.24 9.68
N ALA A 35 -17.83 -15.93 10.52
CA ALA A 35 -18.31 -17.14 11.21
C ALA A 35 -19.48 -16.86 12.18
N ASN A 36 -19.44 -15.74 12.90
CA ASN A 36 -20.47 -15.31 13.86
C ASN A 36 -21.23 -14.08 13.35
N LYS A 37 -21.62 -14.11 12.08
CA LYS A 37 -22.29 -13.00 11.41
C LYS A 37 -23.68 -12.77 12.01
N GLN A 38 -23.96 -11.54 12.42
CA GLN A 38 -25.27 -11.08 12.85
C GLN A 38 -26.19 -10.89 11.63
N GLU A 39 -27.49 -10.72 11.89
CA GLU A 39 -28.47 -10.47 10.81
C GLU A 39 -28.28 -9.12 10.13
N SER A 40 -27.76 -8.13 10.87
CA SER A 40 -27.48 -6.78 10.39
C SER A 40 -26.18 -6.27 11.00
N VAL A 41 -25.47 -5.39 10.28
CA VAL A 41 -24.27 -4.73 10.80
C VAL A 41 -24.58 -3.89 12.04
N MET A 42 -25.83 -3.45 12.21
CA MET A 42 -26.28 -2.64 13.36
C MET A 42 -26.31 -3.44 14.67
N LEU A 43 -26.17 -4.76 14.60
CA LEU A 43 -26.10 -5.65 15.75
C LEU A 43 -24.65 -6.05 16.08
N GLU A 44 -23.69 -5.65 15.25
CA GLU A 44 -22.28 -5.89 15.50
C GLU A 44 -21.75 -4.95 16.59
N THR A 45 -20.70 -5.40 17.27
CA THR A 45 -19.99 -4.59 18.26
C THR A 45 -18.53 -4.54 17.88
N LEU A 46 -17.93 -3.35 17.93
CA LEU A 46 -16.49 -3.22 17.81
C LEU A 46 -15.84 -3.62 19.13
N GLU A 47 -14.84 -4.50 19.05
CA GLU A 47 -13.99 -4.79 20.18
C GLU A 47 -13.17 -3.54 20.55
N ASN A 48 -13.04 -3.28 21.84
CA ASN A 48 -12.18 -2.22 22.33
C ASN A 48 -10.72 -2.62 22.12
N ILE A 49 -10.06 -1.98 21.16
CA ILE A 49 -8.63 -2.17 20.93
C ILE A 49 -7.85 -1.32 21.94
N SER A 50 -7.06 -1.97 22.79
CA SER A 50 -6.14 -1.28 23.68
C SER A 50 -5.03 -0.61 22.88
N LYS A 51 -4.69 0.65 23.23
CA LYS A 51 -3.52 1.33 22.65
C LYS A 51 -2.21 0.58 22.87
N ALA A 52 -2.14 -0.24 23.93
CA ALA A 52 -0.99 -1.10 24.21
C ALA A 52 -0.77 -2.19 23.14
N ASN A 53 -1.79 -2.50 22.34
CA ASN A 53 -1.70 -3.49 21.26
C ASN A 53 -1.17 -2.89 19.94
N ILE A 54 -0.95 -1.57 19.89
CA ILE A 54 -0.46 -0.89 18.68
C ILE A 54 1.07 -0.93 18.68
N ASN A 55 1.65 -1.51 17.64
CA ASN A 55 3.10 -1.46 17.43
C ASN A 55 3.48 -0.12 16.76
N TYR A 56 3.81 0.87 17.59
CA TYR A 56 4.23 2.20 17.14
C TYR A 56 5.61 2.21 16.45
N GLU A 57 6.49 1.25 16.75
CA GLU A 57 7.79 1.13 16.10
C GLU A 57 7.64 0.86 14.60
N VAL A 58 6.73 -0.05 14.23
CA VAL A 58 6.41 -0.31 12.82
C VAL A 58 5.87 0.95 12.14
N LEU A 59 4.99 1.71 12.81
CA LEU A 59 4.48 2.96 12.24
C LEU A 59 5.60 3.97 11.98
N GLU A 60 6.57 4.06 12.88
CA GLU A 60 7.73 4.96 12.72
C GLU A 60 8.61 4.54 11.56
N GLN A 61 8.95 3.25 11.45
CA GLN A 61 9.77 2.71 10.36
C GLN A 61 9.15 3.01 8.98
N TYR A 62 7.83 2.90 8.86
CA TYR A 62 7.13 3.17 7.60
C TYR A 62 7.07 4.65 7.22
N LYS A 63 7.35 5.61 8.13
CA LYS A 63 7.36 7.03 7.77
C LYS A 63 8.42 7.33 6.72
N GLU A 64 9.64 6.84 6.91
CA GLU A 64 10.74 7.02 5.96
C GLU A 64 10.40 6.41 4.59
N PHE A 65 9.74 5.26 4.58
CA PHE A 65 9.24 4.65 3.35
C PHE A 65 8.21 5.55 2.63
N PHE A 66 7.26 6.14 3.36
CA PHE A 66 6.26 7.03 2.74
C PHE A 66 6.90 8.31 2.20
N GLU A 67 7.87 8.89 2.91
CA GLU A 67 8.64 10.04 2.41
C GLU A 67 9.42 9.71 1.14
N LEU A 68 10.04 8.53 1.07
CA LEU A 68 10.69 8.03 -0.15
C LEU A 68 9.67 7.86 -1.27
N ARG A 69 8.53 7.23 -0.98
CA ARG A 69 7.47 6.96 -1.97
C ARG A 69 6.94 8.25 -2.59
N ASP A 70 6.73 9.31 -1.79
CA ASP A 70 6.25 10.59 -2.29
C ASP A 70 7.26 11.22 -3.27
N LYS A 71 8.55 11.20 -2.93
CA LYS A 71 9.62 11.69 -3.83
C LYS A 71 9.67 10.90 -5.14
N VAL A 72 9.55 9.57 -5.06
CA VAL A 72 9.54 8.69 -6.24
C VAL A 72 8.30 8.93 -7.10
N ASN A 73 7.13 9.11 -6.50
CA ASN A 73 5.89 9.42 -7.24
C ASN A 73 6.02 10.72 -8.05
N VAL A 74 6.63 11.76 -7.48
CA VAL A 74 6.90 13.03 -8.20
C VAL A 74 7.77 12.78 -9.44
N LEU A 75 8.83 11.97 -9.31
CA LEU A 75 9.70 11.62 -10.43
C LEU A 75 8.94 10.85 -11.53
N ILE A 76 8.14 9.86 -11.14
CA ILE A 76 7.30 9.06 -12.06
C ILE A 76 6.30 9.96 -12.79
N GLU A 77 5.60 10.84 -12.06
CA GLU A 77 4.61 11.75 -12.66
C GLU A 77 5.23 12.68 -13.70
N ASN A 78 6.45 13.15 -13.46
CA ASN A 78 7.15 14.01 -14.42
C ASN A 78 7.47 13.26 -15.71
N GLU A 79 7.95 12.02 -15.64
CA GLU A 79 8.21 11.20 -16.83
C GLU A 79 6.93 10.87 -17.61
N VAL A 80 5.82 10.63 -16.90
CA VAL A 80 4.51 10.40 -17.52
C VAL A 80 3.99 11.67 -18.20
N LYS A 81 4.09 12.83 -17.53
CA LYS A 81 3.69 14.15 -18.11
C LYS A 81 4.50 14.50 -19.35
N ASN A 82 5.79 14.15 -19.37
CA ASN A 82 6.69 14.36 -20.51
C ASN A 82 6.47 13.36 -21.65
N GLY A 83 5.60 12.35 -21.47
CA GLY A 83 5.33 11.31 -22.49
C GLY A 83 6.45 10.29 -22.67
N SER A 84 7.44 10.27 -21.76
CA SER A 84 8.59 9.35 -21.78
C SER A 84 8.15 7.90 -21.58
N VAL A 85 7.23 7.69 -20.63
CA VAL A 85 6.61 6.40 -20.30
C VAL A 85 5.10 6.55 -20.13
N LYS A 86 4.35 5.45 -20.28
CA LYS A 86 2.91 5.42 -19.97
C LYS A 86 2.64 4.92 -18.56
N ARG A 87 3.54 4.11 -18.00
CA ARG A 87 3.39 3.45 -16.69
C ARG A 87 4.71 3.46 -15.91
N ALA A 88 4.59 3.48 -14.59
CA ALA A 88 5.74 3.38 -13.68
C ALA A 88 6.57 2.10 -13.87
N ASN A 89 5.93 0.99 -14.29
CA ASN A 89 6.60 -0.28 -14.53
C ASN A 89 7.62 -0.26 -15.69
N GLU A 90 7.62 0.79 -16.51
CA GLU A 90 8.60 1.01 -17.59
C GLU A 90 9.86 1.73 -17.09
N LEU A 91 9.90 2.13 -15.81
CA LEU A 91 10.98 2.90 -15.21
C LEU A 91 11.89 2.03 -14.34
N GLU A 92 13.17 2.34 -14.42
CA GLU A 92 14.22 1.93 -13.48
C GLU A 92 14.44 3.08 -12.49
N LEU A 93 14.32 2.77 -11.20
CA LEU A 93 14.59 3.71 -10.11
C LEU A 93 16.02 3.53 -9.61
N PHE A 94 16.77 4.63 -9.64
CA PHE A 94 18.07 4.74 -8.99
C PHE A 94 17.85 5.41 -7.63
N LEU A 95 18.25 4.73 -6.55
CA LEU A 95 18.14 5.28 -5.20
C LEU A 95 19.30 4.81 -4.30
N ASN A 96 19.62 5.62 -3.31
CA ASN A 96 20.54 5.25 -2.23
C ASN A 96 19.76 4.89 -0.97
N VAL A 97 19.83 3.63 -0.54
CA VAL A 97 19.27 3.16 0.74
C VAL A 97 20.27 2.29 1.52
N LYS A 98 21.58 2.39 1.21
CA LYS A 98 22.60 1.51 1.81
C LYS A 98 22.61 1.53 3.34
N ASP A 99 22.38 2.71 3.92
CA ASP A 99 22.43 2.89 5.37
C ASP A 99 21.07 2.63 6.05
N ASN A 100 20.03 2.22 5.30
CA ASN A 100 18.69 1.99 5.81
C ASN A 100 18.33 0.49 5.77
N GLU A 101 18.58 -0.20 6.87
CA GLU A 101 18.32 -1.65 7.01
C GLU A 101 16.84 -1.99 6.80
N PHE A 102 15.92 -1.14 7.27
CA PHE A 102 14.49 -1.34 7.11
C PHE A 102 14.07 -1.29 5.64
N LEU A 103 14.45 -0.24 4.90
CA LEU A 103 14.12 -0.13 3.47
C LEU A 103 14.74 -1.27 2.64
N ASN A 104 15.95 -1.72 2.98
CA ASN A 104 16.59 -2.87 2.33
C ASN A 104 15.87 -4.19 2.60
N SER A 105 15.11 -4.30 3.70
CA SER A 105 14.30 -5.48 4.01
C SER A 105 12.99 -5.56 3.20
N LEU A 106 12.56 -4.44 2.58
CA LEU A 106 11.29 -4.34 1.87
C LEU A 106 11.42 -4.72 0.39
N ASP A 107 10.32 -5.20 -0.20
CA ASP A 107 10.18 -5.33 -1.65
C ASP A 107 9.85 -3.97 -2.28
N LEU A 108 10.86 -3.10 -2.33
CA LEU A 108 10.73 -1.74 -2.84
C LEU A 108 10.25 -1.69 -4.29
N LYS A 109 10.56 -2.71 -5.10
CA LYS A 109 10.15 -2.75 -6.51
C LYS A 109 8.63 -2.78 -6.62
N ASN A 110 7.99 -3.69 -5.88
CA ASN A 110 6.54 -3.82 -5.86
C ASN A 110 5.87 -2.65 -5.12
N LEU A 111 6.43 -2.26 -3.97
CA LEU A 111 5.87 -1.18 -3.15
C LEU A 111 5.92 0.20 -3.84
N LEU A 112 6.94 0.47 -4.65
CA LEU A 112 7.07 1.69 -5.45
C LEU A 112 6.54 1.53 -6.88
N SER A 113 6.04 0.34 -7.24
CA SER A 113 5.44 0.04 -8.55
C SER A 113 6.35 0.33 -9.76
N VAL A 114 7.67 0.14 -9.61
CA VAL A 114 8.65 0.35 -10.68
C VAL A 114 9.08 -0.97 -11.33
N GLY A 115 9.63 -0.91 -12.54
CA GLY A 115 10.06 -2.10 -13.27
C GLY A 115 11.36 -2.69 -12.73
N LYS A 116 12.27 -1.82 -12.32
CA LYS A 116 13.61 -2.18 -11.83
C LYS A 116 14.09 -1.18 -10.77
N ILE A 117 14.90 -1.66 -9.85
CA ILE A 117 15.59 -0.86 -8.85
C ILE A 117 17.10 -1.08 -9.00
N THR A 118 17.85 0.00 -8.99
CA THR A 118 19.31 -0.01 -8.95
C THR A 118 19.79 0.85 -7.79
N PHE A 119 20.56 0.24 -6.89
CA PHE A 119 21.13 0.96 -5.75
C PHE A 119 22.35 1.76 -6.22
N SER A 120 22.25 3.08 -6.17
CA SER A 120 23.29 4.03 -6.58
C SER A 120 23.63 4.94 -5.40
N ASN A 121 24.91 5.28 -5.23
CA ASN A 121 25.34 6.19 -4.16
C ASN A 121 25.05 7.66 -4.50
N ASP A 122 25.10 8.01 -5.79
CA ASP A 122 25.16 9.40 -6.24
C ASP A 122 23.90 9.85 -7.00
N GLU A 123 23.00 8.92 -7.33
CA GLU A 123 21.85 9.20 -8.19
C GLU A 123 20.52 8.88 -7.50
N PHE A 124 19.62 9.87 -7.50
CA PHE A 124 18.20 9.70 -7.17
C PHE A 124 17.36 10.15 -8.36
N LYS A 125 17.02 9.21 -9.24
CA LYS A 125 16.34 9.48 -10.51
C LYS A 125 15.54 8.27 -10.97
N VAL A 126 14.59 8.51 -11.88
CA VAL A 126 13.96 7.45 -12.66
C VAL A 126 14.43 7.56 -14.10
N GLN A 127 14.59 6.42 -14.76
CA GLN A 127 14.96 6.36 -16.17
C GLN A 127 14.15 5.30 -16.87
N LYS A 128 13.71 5.56 -18.10
CA LYS A 128 13.16 4.51 -18.95
C LYS A 128 14.23 3.46 -19.25
N PHE A 129 13.88 2.20 -19.05
CA PHE A 129 14.73 1.07 -19.42
C PHE A 129 14.00 0.17 -20.43
N GLU A 130 14.75 -0.65 -21.16
CA GLU A 130 14.14 -1.65 -22.03
C GLU A 130 13.42 -2.70 -21.17
N SER A 131 12.10 -2.65 -21.22
CA SER A 131 11.21 -3.55 -20.49
C SER A 131 10.19 -4.15 -21.43
N GLU A 132 9.89 -5.43 -21.25
CA GLU A 132 8.80 -6.10 -21.95
C GLU A 132 7.56 -6.13 -21.06
N LYS A 133 6.39 -5.85 -21.66
CA LYS A 133 5.13 -5.90 -20.93
C LYS A 133 4.79 -7.33 -20.55
N CYS A 134 4.78 -7.60 -19.25
CA CYS A 134 4.25 -8.84 -18.69
C CYS A 134 2.73 -8.92 -18.93
N LEU A 135 2.28 -9.83 -19.78
CA LEU A 135 0.84 -9.99 -20.08
C LEU A 135 0.00 -10.54 -18.90
N ARG A 136 0.65 -10.98 -17.81
CA ARG A 136 -0.01 -11.56 -16.64
C ARG A 136 -0.08 -10.61 -15.44
N CYS A 137 0.98 -9.82 -15.25
CA CYS A 137 1.23 -9.09 -14.02
C CYS A 137 1.16 -7.56 -14.18
N TRP A 138 0.96 -7.07 -15.41
CA TRP A 138 0.77 -5.65 -15.76
C TRP A 138 -0.61 -5.34 -16.34
#